data_AF-A0A554KL91-F1
#
_entry.id   AF-A0A554KL91-F1
#
_cell.length_a   1.000
_cell.length_b   1.000
_cell.length_c   1.000
_cell.angle_alpha   90.00
_cell.angle_beta   90.00
_cell.angle_gamma   90.00
#
_symmetry.space_group_name_H-M   'P 1'
#
loop_
_entity.id
_entity.type
_entity.pdbx_description
1 polymer ?
#
loop_
_entity_poly.entity_id
_entity_poly.type
_entity_poly.pdbx_seq_one_letter_code
_entity_poly.pdbx_strand_id
1 'polypeptide(L)'
;MILAVGWLGLSFIKIKLHDNIVNKEVWELEAKADNLEHSNSMLEKFLSYMTNPSFLERQARLKLNYKAPGEEVVFVYTDNSANISSSSQDFKNENIPNPVKWWYYLMEE
;
A
#
# COMPACT_ATOMS: atom_id res chain seq x y z
N MET A 1 -8.66 -54.75 45.79
CA MET A 1 -7.92 -53.49 46.03
C MET A 1 -7.12 -53.05 44.81
N ILE A 2 -6.12 -53.81 44.35
CA ILE A 2 -5.24 -53.41 43.23
C ILE A 2 -5.98 -53.16 41.89
N LEU A 3 -6.95 -54.02 41.56
CA LEU A 3 -7.80 -53.85 40.35
C LEU A 3 -8.68 -52.59 40.41
N ALA A 4 -9.21 -52.25 41.59
CA ALA A 4 -10.03 -51.05 41.78
C ALA A 4 -9.20 -49.77 41.65
N VAL A 5 -7.97 -49.78 42.17
CA VAL A 5 -7.02 -48.66 42.05
C VAL A 5 -6.55 -48.49 40.60
N GLY A 6 -6.28 -49.59 39.88
CA GLY A 6 -5.97 -49.56 38.45
C GLY A 6 -7.13 -49.01 37.59
N TRP A 7 -8.37 -49.41 37.90
CA TRP A 7 -9.57 -48.91 37.22
C TRP A 7 -9.81 -47.42 37.48
N LEU A 8 -9.62 -46.97 38.72
CA LEU A 8 -9.70 -45.55 39.08
C LEU A 8 -8.63 -44.74 38.33
N GLY A 9 -7.38 -45.21 38.28
CA GLY A 9 -6.30 -44.53 37.55
C GLY A 9 -6.59 -44.33 36.06
N LEU A 10 -7.14 -45.34 35.40
CA LEU A 10 -7.55 -45.26 33.99
C LEU A 10 -8.72 -44.28 33.76
N SER A 11 -9.65 -44.18 34.72
CA SER A 11 -10.80 -43.28 34.65
C SER A 11 -10.38 -41.80 34.68
N PHE A 12 -9.41 -41.45 35.54
CA PHE A 12 -8.90 -40.08 35.62
C PHE A 12 -8.10 -39.61 34.40
N ILE A 13 -7.55 -40.54 33.60
CA ILE A 13 -6.82 -40.19 32.37
C ILE A 13 -7.78 -39.80 31.25
N LYS A 14 -8.92 -40.50 31.12
CA LYS A 14 -9.92 -40.21 30.10
C LYS A 14 -10.58 -38.84 30.29
N ILE A 15 -10.76 -38.40 31.54
CA ILE A 15 -11.41 -37.11 31.84
C ILE A 15 -10.52 -35.92 31.42
N LYS A 16 -9.22 -35.96 31.74
CA LYS A 16 -8.27 -34.90 31.38
C LYS A 16 -8.07 -34.76 29.87
N LEU A 17 -8.21 -35.85 29.12
CA LEU A 17 -8.14 -35.81 27.65
C LEU A 17 -9.37 -35.11 27.05
N HIS A 18 -10.55 -35.31 27.63
CA HIS A 18 -11.79 -34.73 27.14
C HIS A 18 -11.83 -33.20 27.35
N ASP A 19 -11.42 -32.75 28.54
CA ASP A 19 -11.37 -31.31 28.86
C ASP A 19 -10.41 -30.54 27.93
N ASN A 20 -9.28 -31.15 27.56
CA ASN A 20 -8.32 -30.53 26.64
C ASN A 20 -8.86 -30.38 25.22
N ILE A 21 -9.71 -31.30 24.75
CA ILE A 21 -10.32 -31.24 23.42
C ILE A 21 -11.34 -30.10 23.37
N VAL A 22 -12.22 -30.01 24.37
CA VAL A 22 -13.23 -28.95 24.44
C VAL A 22 -12.57 -27.57 24.56
N ASN A 23 -11.55 -27.43 25.41
CA ASN A 23 -10.82 -26.16 25.54
C ASN A 23 -10.08 -25.78 24.25
N LYS A 24 -9.57 -26.76 23.50
CA LYS A 24 -8.91 -26.53 22.21
C LYS A 24 -9.92 -26.06 21.15
N GLU A 25 -11.11 -26.66 21.12
CA GLU A 25 -12.18 -26.24 20.21
C GLU A 25 -12.62 -24.80 20.51
N VAL A 26 -12.83 -24.46 21.78
CA VAL A 26 -13.17 -23.08 22.19
C VAL A 26 -12.08 -22.11 21.75
N TRP A 27 -10.80 -22.43 21.99
CA TRP A 27 -9.69 -21.59 21.56
C TRP A 27 -9.61 -21.44 20.03
N GLU A 28 -9.86 -22.51 19.28
CA GLU A 28 -9.87 -22.46 17.81
C GLU A 28 -11.03 -21.60 17.28
N LEU A 29 -12.21 -21.69 17.89
CA LEU A 29 -13.37 -20.86 17.56
C LEU A 29 -13.10 -19.38 17.87
N GLU A 30 -12.53 -19.08 19.04
CA GLU A 30 -12.14 -17.72 19.43
C GLU A 30 -11.08 -17.14 18.48
N ALA A 31 -10.04 -17.91 18.17
CA ALA A 31 -9.04 -17.51 17.18
C ALA A 31 -9.62 -17.27 15.79
N LYS A 32 -10.63 -18.04 15.36
CA LYS A 32 -11.34 -17.80 14.09
C LYS A 32 -12.16 -16.51 14.13
N ALA A 33 -12.82 -16.22 15.25
CA ALA A 33 -13.58 -14.99 15.43
C ALA A 33 -12.66 -13.76 15.37
N ASP A 34 -11.54 -13.78 16.09
CA ASP A 34 -10.54 -12.71 16.08
C ASP A 34 -9.96 -12.48 14.68
N ASN A 35 -9.64 -13.55 13.95
CA ASN A 35 -9.16 -13.44 12.57
C ASN A 35 -10.21 -12.86 11.62
N LEU A 36 -11.49 -13.22 11.80
CA LEU A 36 -12.59 -12.66 11.03
C LEU A 36 -12.79 -11.18 11.31
N GLU A 37 -12.73 -10.76 12.58
CA GLU A 37 -12.83 -9.36 12.97
C GLU A 37 -11.66 -8.53 12.41
N HIS A 38 -10.44 -9.04 12.52
CA HIS A 38 -9.26 -8.42 11.91
C HIS A 38 -9.38 -8.28 10.39
N SER A 39 -9.86 -9.32 9.73
CA SER A 39 -10.08 -9.31 8.28
C SER A 39 -11.13 -8.28 7.89
N ASN A 40 -12.24 -8.21 8.64
CA ASN A 40 -13.29 -7.23 8.40
C ASN A 40 -12.78 -5.80 8.56
N SER A 41 -12.06 -5.51 9.65
CA SER A 41 -11.42 -4.20 9.87
C SER A 41 -10.44 -3.82 8.74
N MET A 42 -9.66 -4.78 8.24
CA MET A 42 -8.76 -4.55 7.10
C MET A 42 -9.52 -4.23 5.82
N LEU A 43 -10.61 -4.96 5.56
CA LEU A 43 -11.49 -4.72 4.41
C LEU A 43 -12.15 -3.34 4.49
N GLU A 44 -12.65 -2.93 5.65
CA GLU A 44 -13.20 -1.60 5.86
C GLU A 44 -12.18 -0.49 5.59
N LYS A 45 -10.95 -0.66 6.07
CA LYS A 45 -9.85 0.28 5.78
C LYS A 45 -9.57 0.36 4.28
N PHE A 46 -9.54 -0.77 3.59
CA PHE A 46 -9.33 -0.80 2.14
C PHE A 46 -10.48 -0.13 1.36
N LEU A 47 -11.73 -0.39 1.77
CA LEU A 47 -12.91 0.29 1.21
C LEU A 47 -12.82 1.80 1.44
N SER A 48 -12.45 2.24 2.64
CA SER A 48 -12.28 3.67 2.95
C SER A 48 -11.21 4.35 2.07
N TYR A 49 -10.17 3.61 1.70
CA TYR A 49 -9.12 4.10 0.81
C TYR A 49 -9.62 4.20 -0.64
N MET A 50 -10.41 3.24 -1.11
CA MET A 50 -11.00 3.26 -2.45
C MET A 50 -12.12 4.29 -2.63
N THR A 51 -12.90 4.55 -1.58
CA THR A 51 -13.96 5.58 -1.61
C THR A 51 -13.40 6.99 -1.52
N ASN A 52 -12.11 7.14 -1.20
CA ASN A 52 -11.48 8.45 -1.20
C ASN A 52 -11.49 9.05 -2.62
N PRO A 53 -12.11 10.23 -2.81
CA PRO A 53 -12.21 10.88 -4.13
C PRO A 53 -10.85 11.10 -4.80
N SER A 54 -9.76 11.27 -4.04
CA SER A 54 -8.42 11.42 -4.60
C SER A 54 -7.92 10.16 -5.33
N PHE A 55 -8.30 8.97 -4.85
CA PHE A 55 -7.94 7.70 -5.50
C PHE A 55 -8.74 7.50 -6.79
N LEU A 56 -10.04 7.80 -6.74
CA LEU A 56 -10.93 7.76 -7.90
C LEU A 56 -10.43 8.70 -9.00
N GLU A 57 -10.08 9.94 -8.65
CA GLU A 57 -9.55 10.93 -9.58
C GLU A 57 -8.23 10.46 -10.19
N ARG A 58 -7.31 9.93 -9.38
CA ARG A 58 -6.04 9.38 -9.87
C ARG A 58 -6.26 8.24 -10.86
N GLN A 59 -7.16 7.31 -10.56
CA GLN A 59 -7.49 6.20 -11.47
C GLN A 59 -8.15 6.71 -12.76
N ALA A 60 -9.04 7.70 -12.68
CA ALA A 60 -9.66 8.32 -13.85
C ALA A 60 -8.62 9.03 -14.73
N ARG A 61 -7.69 9.79 -14.13
CA ARG A 61 -6.58 10.44 -14.84
C ARG A 61 -5.71 9.41 -15.57
N LEU A 62 -5.32 8.33 -14.90
CA LEU A 62 -4.46 7.29 -15.47
C LEU A 62 -5.13 6.45 -16.56
N LYS A 63 -6.38 6.02 -16.35
CA LYS A 63 -7.06 5.06 -17.25
C LYS A 63 -7.87 5.73 -18.34
N LEU A 64 -8.47 6.87 -18.04
CA LEU A 64 -9.41 7.55 -18.92
C LEU A 64 -8.82 8.83 -19.52
N ASN A 65 -7.56 9.15 -19.22
CA ASN A 65 -6.99 10.48 -19.48
C ASN A 65 -7.94 11.59 -19.01
N TYR A 66 -8.58 11.35 -17.86
CA TYR A 66 -9.61 12.24 -17.32
C TYR A 66 -9.00 13.61 -17.03
N LYS A 67 -9.68 14.64 -17.51
CA LYS A 67 -9.30 16.04 -17.40
C LYS A 67 -10.31 16.75 -16.50
N ALA A 68 -9.83 17.40 -15.44
CA ALA A 68 -10.69 18.20 -14.58
C ALA A 68 -11.15 19.49 -15.31
N PRO A 69 -12.33 20.04 -14.99
CA PRO A 69 -12.78 21.32 -15.55
C PRO A 69 -11.80 22.44 -15.16
N GLY A 70 -11.17 23.07 -16.15
CA GLY A 70 -10.19 24.15 -15.96
C GLY A 70 -8.72 23.76 -16.20
N GLU A 71 -8.42 22.48 -16.45
CA GLU A 71 -7.08 22.05 -16.86
C GLU A 71 -6.84 22.36 -18.36
N GLU A 72 -5.59 22.48 -18.82
CA GLU A 72 -5.26 22.59 -20.24
C GLU A 72 -4.30 21.46 -20.60
N VAL A 73 -4.68 20.62 -21.57
CA VAL A 73 -3.87 19.47 -22.01
C VAL A 73 -3.06 19.90 -23.22
N VAL A 74 -1.75 19.98 -23.05
CA VAL A 74 -0.81 20.31 -24.12
C VAL A 74 -0.28 19.02 -24.71
N PHE A 75 -0.59 18.76 -25.98
CA PHE A 75 0.03 17.67 -26.73
C PHE A 75 1.39 18.14 -27.23
N VAL A 76 2.46 17.58 -26.66
CA VAL A 76 3.82 17.82 -27.16
C VAL A 76 4.05 16.86 -28.31
N TYR A 77 3.90 17.35 -29.54
CA TYR A 77 4.36 16.64 -30.71
C TYR A 77 5.88 16.85 -30.80
N THR A 78 6.65 15.75 -30.84
CA THR A 78 8.03 15.82 -31.32
C THR A 78 7.96 16.07 -32.80
N ASP A 79 7.82 17.33 -33.17
CA ASP A 79 8.13 17.78 -34.50
C ASP A 79 9.62 17.50 -34.70
N ASN A 80 9.93 16.60 -35.64
CA ASN A 80 11.28 16.48 -36.19
C ASN A 80 11.62 17.71 -37.08
N SER A 81 10.72 18.71 -37.10
CA SER A 81 10.95 20.02 -37.67
C SER A 81 11.41 20.97 -36.56
N ALA A 82 12.72 21.19 -36.51
CA ALA A 82 13.37 22.18 -35.68
C ALA A 82 12.91 23.59 -36.09
N ASN A 83 11.76 24.08 -35.60
CA ASN A 83 11.38 25.50 -35.71
C ASN A 83 10.23 25.92 -34.77
N ILE A 84 10.09 25.30 -33.60
CA ILE A 84 9.19 25.81 -32.56
C ILE A 84 9.96 25.85 -31.23
N SER A 85 10.93 26.74 -31.16
CA SER A 85 11.45 27.23 -29.89
C SER A 85 11.57 28.74 -30.05
N SER A 86 10.82 29.47 -29.23
CA SER A 86 10.99 30.91 -29.07
C SER A 86 12.48 31.21 -28.94
N SER A 87 12.96 32.20 -29.69
CA SER A 87 14.36 32.62 -29.70
C SER A 87 14.86 32.84 -28.27
N SER A 88 15.45 31.81 -27.66
CA SER A 88 16.34 31.97 -26.53
C SER A 88 17.55 32.66 -27.13
N GLN A 89 17.83 33.88 -26.69
CA GLN A 89 19.07 34.57 -27.00
C GLN A 89 20.21 33.58 -26.82
N ASP A 90 21.02 33.43 -27.87
CA ASP A 90 22.22 32.61 -27.88
C ASP A 90 23.12 33.07 -26.72
N PHE A 91 22.99 32.40 -25.58
CA PHE A 91 24.03 32.40 -24.57
C PHE A 91 25.20 31.67 -25.21
N LYS A 92 26.23 32.44 -25.60
CA LYS A 92 27.52 31.91 -26.05
C LYS A 92 27.86 30.74 -25.15
N ASN A 93 27.91 29.56 -25.75
CA ASN A 93 28.27 28.32 -25.08
C ASN A 93 29.77 28.36 -24.83
N GLU A 94 30.19 29.20 -23.88
CA GLU A 94 31.48 29.06 -23.24
C GLU A 94 31.45 27.69 -22.57
N ASN A 95 32.43 26.84 -22.90
CA ASN A 95 32.55 25.46 -22.45
C ASN A 95 32.90 25.42 -20.96
N ILE A 96 31.99 25.95 -20.14
CA ILE A 96 32.09 26.05 -18.70
C ILE A 96 31.50 24.75 -18.15
N PRO A 97 32.29 23.95 -17.43
CA PRO A 97 31.80 22.70 -16.86
C PRO A 97 30.69 22.99 -15.84
N ASN A 98 29.66 22.13 -15.82
CA ASN A 98 28.46 22.31 -14.98
C ASN A 98 28.73 22.68 -13.51
N PRO A 99 29.74 22.11 -12.81
CA PRO A 99 30.04 22.48 -11.43
C PRO A 99 30.33 23.98 -11.24
N VAL A 100 30.97 24.62 -12.21
CA VAL A 100 31.31 26.06 -12.15
C VAL A 100 30.05 26.92 -12.32
N LYS A 101 29.07 26.47 -13.11
CA LYS A 101 27.79 27.17 -13.28
C LYS A 101 26.98 27.24 -11.99
N TRP A 102 26.92 26.13 -11.25
CA TRP A 102 26.25 26.08 -9.95
C TRP A 102 26.93 26.97 -8.92
N TRP A 103 28.26 27.08 -8.97
CA TRP A 103 29.01 27.96 -8.08
C TRP A 103 28.70 29.44 -8.31
N TYR A 104 28.66 29.89 -9.57
CA TYR A 104 28.25 31.27 -9.87
C TYR A 104 26.83 31.56 -9.40
N TYR A 105 25.88 30.66 -9.66
CA TYR A 105 24.50 30.83 -9.21
C TYR A 105 24.38 30.97 -7.69
N LEU A 106 25.21 30.27 -6.93
CA LEU A 106 25.15 30.24 -5.47
C LEU A 106 25.89 31.43 -4.80
N MET A 107 26.75 32.12 -5.55
CA MET A 107 27.55 33.26 -5.08
C MET A 107 27.03 34.60 -5.62
N GLU A 108 26.12 34.57 -6.60
CA GLU A 108 25.43 35.72 -7.18
C GLU A 108 24.06 35.94 -6.51
N GLU A 109 24.01 35.79 -5.18
CA GLU A 109 22.90 36.18 -4.30
C GLU A 109 23.40 37.03 -3.12
#